data_AF-A0A2H6H1X2-F1
#
_entry.id   AF-A0A2H6H1X2-F1
#
_cell.length_a   1.000
_cell.length_b   1.000
_cell.length_c   1.000
_cell.angle_alpha   90.00
_cell.angle_beta   90.00
_cell.angle_gamma   90.00
#
_symmetry.space_group_name_H-M   'P 1'
#
loop_
_entity.id
_entity.type
_entity.pdbx_description
1 polymer ?
#
loop_
_entity_poly.entity_id
_entity_poly.type
_entity_poly.pdbx_seq_one_letter_code
_entity_poly.pdbx_strand_id
1 'polypeptide(L)'
;MEYLCENCNKSFNSEESFRQHNLAKHTNEKPRKVNFKKYFIFTAIALILILLALSVNNYMKMPGQYDDFAKCLTEKEAVVYGNDYCSYTVKQLNFFGKSKEYLTYVKCIDNKKLCDSKSISITPTWEINGESYSGVQSLGALAQISGCN
;
A
#
# COMPACT_ATOMS: atom_id res chain seq x y z
N MET A 1 17.84 51.97 -16.53
CA MET A 1 19.01 51.74 -17.39
C MET A 1 18.47 51.37 -18.76
N GLU A 2 18.85 52.10 -19.80
CA GLU A 2 18.40 51.86 -21.18
C GLU A 2 19.42 50.97 -21.90
N TYR A 3 18.95 49.96 -22.63
CA TYR A 3 19.80 49.00 -23.31
C TYR A 3 19.74 49.25 -24.82
N LEU A 4 20.89 49.48 -25.45
CA LEU A 4 21.01 49.79 -26.87
C LEU A 4 21.66 48.64 -27.64
N CYS A 5 21.06 48.23 -28.75
CA CYS A 5 21.63 47.24 -29.66
C CYS A 5 22.64 47.90 -30.60
N GLU A 6 23.91 47.51 -30.50
CA GLU A 6 24.99 48.04 -31.33
C GLU A 6 24.87 47.64 -32.81
N ASN A 7 24.17 46.54 -33.11
CA ASN A 7 24.00 46.05 -34.47
C ASN A 7 22.89 46.76 -35.26
N CYS A 8 21.89 47.34 -34.59
CA CYS A 8 20.74 47.96 -35.26
C CYS A 8 20.16 49.22 -34.59
N ASN A 9 20.84 49.74 -33.57
CA ASN A 9 20.52 50.96 -32.82
C ASN A 9 19.10 51.02 -32.22
N LYS A 10 18.47 49.86 -31.99
CA LYS A 10 17.22 49.78 -31.24
C LYS A 10 17.49 49.92 -29.75
N SER A 11 16.68 50.73 -29.06
CA SER A 11 16.68 50.82 -27.61
C SER A 11 15.59 49.96 -26.98
N PHE A 12 15.89 49.48 -25.77
CA PHE A 12 15.06 48.58 -24.99
C PHE A 12 15.01 49.08 -23.55
N ASN A 13 13.82 49.00 -22.95
CA ASN A 13 13.57 49.44 -21.59
C ASN A 13 13.82 48.35 -20.53
N SER A 14 14.17 47.13 -20.95
CA SER A 14 14.52 46.02 -20.04
C SER A 14 15.65 45.16 -20.61
N GLU A 15 16.50 44.64 -19.73
CA GLU A 15 17.58 43.73 -20.10
C GLU A 15 17.05 42.47 -20.82
N GLU A 16 15.90 41.97 -20.38
CA GLU A 16 15.28 40.79 -20.96
C GLU A 16 14.86 41.01 -22.42
N SER A 17 14.19 42.13 -22.72
CA SER A 17 13.77 42.45 -24.09
C SER A 17 14.97 42.68 -25.02
N PHE A 18 16.03 43.32 -24.50
CA PHE A 18 17.31 43.45 -25.19
C PHE A 18 17.96 42.08 -25.49
N ARG A 19 18.03 41.19 -24.50
CA ARG A 19 18.58 39.84 -24.66
C ARG A 19 17.78 39.01 -25.67
N GLN A 20 16.45 39.03 -25.57
CA GLN A 20 15.58 38.30 -26.52
C GLN A 20 15.76 38.82 -27.95
N HIS A 21 15.87 40.14 -28.15
CA HIS A 21 16.14 40.72 -29.46
C HIS A 21 17.48 40.25 -30.04
N ASN A 22 18.57 40.34 -29.27
CA ASN A 22 19.90 39.94 -29.73
C ASN A 22 19.95 38.45 -30.07
N LEU A 23 19.36 37.58 -29.24
CA LEU A 23 19.26 36.15 -29.50
C LEU A 23 18.42 35.82 -30.75
N ALA A 24 17.39 36.62 -31.04
CA ALA A 24 16.50 36.36 -32.18
C ALA A 24 17.03 36.92 -33.52
N LYS A 25 17.85 37.98 -33.49
CA LYS A 25 18.23 38.77 -34.68
C LYS A 25 19.73 38.77 -34.97
N HIS A 26 20.57 38.54 -33.97
CA HIS A 26 22.02 38.73 -34.08
C HIS A 26 22.83 37.50 -33.67
N THR A 27 22.18 36.42 -33.25
CA THR A 27 22.84 35.12 -33.05
C THR A 27 22.26 34.07 -34.00
N ASN A 28 23.11 33.11 -34.40
CA ASN A 28 22.68 31.90 -35.12
C ASN A 28 22.27 30.78 -34.16
N GLU A 29 22.17 31.07 -32.85
CA GLU A 29 21.83 30.09 -31.84
C GLU A 29 20.33 29.83 -31.86
N LYS A 30 19.95 28.62 -32.28
CA LYS A 30 18.56 28.20 -32.26
C LYS A 30 18.11 28.00 -30.81
N PRO A 31 16.99 28.59 -30.35
CA PRO A 31 16.54 28.44 -28.97
C PRO A 31 16.32 26.95 -28.67
N ARG A 32 16.82 26.50 -27.51
CA ARG A 32 16.65 25.11 -27.04
C ARG A 32 15.15 24.83 -26.87
N LYS A 33 14.59 24.04 -27.78
CA LYS A 33 13.16 23.68 -27.78
C LYS A 33 12.89 22.68 -26.66
N VAL A 34 12.46 23.18 -25.50
CA VAL A 34 12.04 22.33 -24.38
C VAL A 34 10.79 21.56 -24.80
N ASN A 35 10.80 20.23 -24.65
CA ASN A 35 9.65 19.40 -25.00
C ASN A 35 8.63 19.43 -23.85
N PHE A 36 7.85 20.51 -23.77
CA PHE A 36 6.86 20.75 -22.72
C PHE A 36 5.88 19.59 -22.54
N LYS A 37 5.57 18.85 -23.63
CA LYS A 37 4.73 17.64 -23.57
C LYS A 37 5.34 16.55 -22.68
N LYS A 38 6.67 16.37 -22.69
CA LYS A 38 7.33 15.39 -21.80
C LYS A 38 7.19 15.78 -20.33
N TYR A 39 7.40 17.05 -19.99
CA TYR A 39 7.24 17.53 -18.62
C TYR A 39 5.78 17.45 -18.14
N PHE A 40 4.83 17.74 -19.02
CA PHE A 40 3.41 17.55 -18.71
C PHE A 40 3.05 16.08 -18.46
N ILE A 41 3.64 15.14 -19.23
CA ILE A 41 3.46 13.70 -19.01
C ILE A 41 4.08 13.27 -17.66
N PHE A 42 5.31 13.69 -17.35
CA PHE A 42 5.96 13.33 -16.08
C PHE A 42 5.24 13.91 -14.86
N THR A 43 4.76 15.15 -14.95
CA THR A 43 3.99 15.79 -13.88
C THR A 43 2.63 15.11 -13.68
N ALA A 44 1.92 14.75 -14.76
CA ALA A 44 0.69 13.98 -14.67
C ALA A 44 0.90 12.60 -14.02
N ILE A 45 1.96 11.88 -14.40
CA ILE A 45 2.32 10.59 -13.78
C ILE A 45 2.61 10.77 -12.28
N ALA A 46 3.40 11.76 -11.91
CA ALA A 46 3.72 12.04 -10.51
C ALA A 46 2.45 12.36 -9.69
N LEU A 47 1.54 13.17 -10.23
CA LEU A 47 0.26 13.47 -9.58
C LEU A 47 -0.63 12.23 -9.42
N ILE A 48 -0.68 11.36 -10.42
CA ILE A 48 -1.42 10.08 -10.33
C ILE A 48 -0.83 9.20 -9.23
N LEU A 49 0.50 9.07 -9.16
CA LEU A 49 1.16 8.29 -8.11
C LEU A 49 0.87 8.86 -6.70
N ILE A 50 0.84 10.18 -6.56
CA ILE A 50 0.48 10.85 -5.30
C ILE A 50 -0.97 10.55 -4.93
N LEU A 51 -1.92 10.68 -5.86
CA LEU A 51 -3.33 10.37 -5.62
C LEU A 51 -3.54 8.90 -5.23
N LEU A 52 -2.85 7.98 -5.91
CA LEU A 52 -2.87 6.56 -5.56
C LEU A 52 -2.35 6.32 -4.14
N ALA A 53 -1.20 6.90 -3.77
CA ALA A 53 -0.65 6.78 -2.42
C ALA A 53 -1.62 7.29 -1.33
N LEU A 54 -2.27 8.43 -1.57
CA LEU A 54 -3.28 8.99 -0.65
C LEU A 54 -4.51 8.08 -0.53
N SER A 55 -4.99 7.53 -1.65
CA SER A 55 -6.14 6.62 -1.65
C SER A 55 -5.86 5.32 -0.88
N VAL A 56 -4.67 4.73 -1.05
CA VAL A 56 -4.24 3.54 -0.30
C VAL A 56 -4.18 3.85 1.20
N ASN A 57 -3.60 4.98 1.59
CA ASN A 57 -3.52 5.37 3.01
C ASN A 57 -4.91 5.49 3.66
N ASN A 58 -5.88 6.06 2.95
CA ASN A 58 -7.26 6.14 3.44
C ASN A 58 -7.92 4.76 3.52
N TYR A 59 -7.67 3.87 2.56
CA TYR A 59 -8.19 2.50 2.59
C TYR A 59 -7.61 1.70 3.76
N MET A 60 -6.33 1.86 4.10
CA MET A 60 -5.70 1.16 5.23
C MET A 60 -6.30 1.57 6.59
N LYS A 61 -6.86 2.78 6.70
CA LYS A 61 -7.49 3.27 7.93
C LYS A 61 -8.93 2.81 8.15
N MET A 62 -9.57 2.20 7.15
CA MET A 62 -10.94 1.72 7.30
C MET A 62 -10.95 0.46 8.18
N PRO A 63 -11.86 0.38 9.17
CA PRO A 63 -11.99 -0.83 9.98
C PRO A 63 -12.34 -2.02 9.09
N GLY A 64 -11.81 -3.19 9.42
CA GLY A 64 -12.16 -4.43 8.75
C GLY A 64 -13.56 -4.90 9.16
N GLN A 65 -14.22 -5.63 8.25
CA GLN A 65 -15.59 -6.11 8.45
C GLN A 65 -15.76 -6.98 9.70
N TYR A 66 -14.69 -7.69 10.12
CA TYR A 66 -14.72 -8.65 11.22
C TYR A 66 -13.75 -8.27 12.34
N ASP A 67 -13.44 -6.98 12.51
CA ASP A 67 -12.46 -6.52 13.50
C ASP A 67 -12.87 -6.92 14.92
N ASP A 68 -14.12 -6.65 15.30
CA ASP A 68 -14.62 -6.96 16.65
C ASP A 68 -14.69 -8.47 16.88
N PHE A 69 -15.13 -9.23 15.86
CA PHE A 69 -15.14 -10.69 15.91
C PHE A 69 -13.72 -11.28 16.09
N ALA A 70 -12.75 -10.80 15.31
CA ALA A 70 -11.36 -11.26 15.39
C ALA A 70 -10.69 -10.87 16.73
N LYS A 71 -10.98 -9.67 17.25
CA LYS A 71 -10.52 -9.25 18.58
C LYS A 71 -11.13 -10.13 19.67
N CYS A 72 -12.44 -10.39 19.61
CA CYS A 72 -13.11 -11.27 20.56
C CYS A 72 -12.49 -12.68 20.56
N LEU A 73 -12.17 -13.24 19.38
CA LEU A 73 -11.48 -14.53 19.28
C LEU A 73 -10.14 -14.48 20.04
N THR A 74 -9.35 -13.44 19.85
CA THR A 74 -8.08 -13.25 20.56
C THR A 74 -8.28 -13.05 22.07
N GLU A 75 -9.30 -12.32 22.50
CA GLU A 75 -9.68 -12.18 23.91
C GLU A 75 -10.11 -13.51 24.55
N LYS A 76 -10.70 -14.41 23.74
CA LYS A 76 -11.02 -15.79 24.12
C LYS A 76 -9.83 -16.75 24.00
N GLU A 77 -8.63 -16.22 23.82
CA GLU A 77 -7.39 -16.98 23.67
C GLU A 77 -7.44 -17.99 22.50
N ALA A 78 -8.27 -17.73 21.49
CA ALA A 78 -8.34 -18.55 20.30
C ALA A 78 -7.05 -18.41 19.47
N VAL A 79 -6.42 -19.53 19.16
CA VAL A 79 -5.19 -19.58 18.35
C VAL A 79 -5.45 -20.32 17.05
N VAL A 80 -5.00 -19.76 15.94
CA VAL A 80 -4.95 -20.48 14.66
C VAL A 80 -3.51 -20.87 14.35
N TYR A 81 -3.26 -22.17 14.27
CA TYR A 81 -1.99 -22.75 13.84
C TYR A 81 -2.02 -23.01 12.34
N GLY A 82 -1.02 -22.52 11.62
CA GLY A 82 -0.98 -22.70 10.17
C GLY A 82 0.35 -22.38 9.52
N ASN A 83 0.35 -22.38 8.19
CA ASN A 83 1.47 -21.91 7.39
C ASN A 83 0.96 -21.07 6.20
N ASP A 84 1.71 -20.03 5.83
CA ASP A 84 1.37 -19.10 4.73
C ASP A 84 1.43 -19.75 3.34
N TYR A 85 2.23 -20.80 3.16
CA TYR A 85 2.26 -21.60 1.92
C TYR A 85 1.12 -22.62 1.83
N CYS A 86 0.34 -22.84 2.90
CA CYS A 86 -0.78 -23.78 2.90
C CYS A 86 -2.05 -23.11 2.38
N SER A 87 -2.57 -23.58 1.25
CA SER A 87 -3.78 -23.01 0.61
C SER A 87 -4.99 -22.97 1.53
N TYR A 88 -5.16 -23.95 2.41
CA TYR A 88 -6.24 -23.98 3.39
C TYR A 88 -6.06 -22.94 4.51
N THR A 89 -4.83 -22.70 4.97
CA THR A 89 -4.55 -21.66 5.96
C THR A 89 -4.81 -20.29 5.35
N VAL A 90 -4.34 -20.06 4.12
CA VAL A 90 -4.62 -18.83 3.37
C VAL A 90 -6.13 -18.64 3.21
N LYS A 91 -6.87 -19.71 2.84
CA LYS A 91 -8.33 -19.66 2.73
C LYS A 91 -9.01 -19.26 4.04
N GLN A 92 -8.59 -19.85 5.17
CA GLN A 92 -9.11 -19.50 6.49
C GLN A 92 -8.87 -18.04 6.84
N LEU A 93 -7.63 -17.55 6.69
CA LEU A 93 -7.28 -16.16 7.00
C LEU A 93 -7.99 -15.16 6.07
N ASN A 94 -8.29 -15.57 4.84
CA ASN A 94 -9.02 -14.72 3.89
C ASN A 94 -10.49 -14.51 4.27
N PHE A 95 -11.11 -15.39 5.06
CA PHE A 95 -12.47 -15.12 5.58
C PHE A 95 -12.52 -13.87 6.45
N PHE A 96 -11.41 -13.51 7.10
CA PHE A 96 -11.30 -12.33 7.95
C PHE A 96 -10.84 -11.06 7.20
N GLY A 97 -10.35 -11.19 5.95
CA GLY A 97 -9.86 -10.05 5.18
C GLY A 97 -8.74 -9.29 5.92
N LYS A 98 -8.94 -8.00 6.18
CA LYS A 98 -8.01 -7.17 6.98
C LYS A 98 -8.01 -7.55 8.46
N SER A 99 -9.15 -8.00 8.98
CA SER A 99 -9.34 -8.30 10.40
C SER A 99 -8.48 -9.49 10.88
N LYS A 100 -7.87 -10.25 9.97
CA LYS A 100 -6.90 -11.30 10.33
C LYS A 100 -5.70 -10.79 11.13
N GLU A 101 -5.39 -9.50 11.05
CA GLU A 101 -4.31 -8.86 11.82
C GLU A 101 -4.56 -8.90 13.34
N TYR A 102 -5.81 -9.03 13.77
CA TYR A 102 -6.15 -9.15 15.19
C TYR A 102 -6.09 -10.59 15.71
N LEU A 103 -6.02 -11.60 14.83
CA LEU A 103 -6.01 -13.00 15.23
C LEU A 103 -4.66 -13.40 15.84
N THR A 104 -4.71 -14.23 16.88
CA THR A 104 -3.53 -14.95 17.36
C THR A 104 -3.18 -16.07 16.38
N TYR A 105 -2.23 -15.80 15.48
CA TYR A 105 -1.76 -16.76 14.48
C TYR A 105 -0.36 -17.28 14.78
N VAL A 106 -0.20 -18.59 14.85
CA VAL A 106 1.08 -19.26 15.02
C VAL A 106 1.48 -19.92 13.69
N LYS A 107 2.55 -19.39 13.09
CA LYS A 107 3.17 -19.97 11.90
C LYS A 107 4.05 -21.16 12.29
N CYS A 108 3.62 -22.37 11.95
CA CYS A 108 4.23 -23.60 12.45
C CYS A 108 5.63 -23.87 11.90
N ILE A 109 5.95 -23.45 10.67
CA ILE A 109 7.30 -23.63 10.11
C ILE A 109 8.36 -22.86 10.92
N ASP A 110 7.99 -21.72 11.50
CA ASP A 110 8.86 -20.91 12.36
C ASP A 110 8.80 -21.37 13.84
N ASN A 111 7.73 -22.07 14.22
CA ASN A 111 7.42 -22.46 15.60
C ASN A 111 7.27 -23.99 15.75
N LYS A 112 8.12 -24.77 15.07
CA LYS A 112 7.96 -26.22 14.94
C LYS A 112 7.75 -26.95 16.28
N LYS A 113 8.58 -26.66 17.29
CA LYS A 113 8.49 -27.30 18.62
C LYS A 113 7.14 -27.05 19.31
N LEU A 114 6.57 -25.85 19.15
CA LEU A 114 5.28 -25.49 19.71
C LEU A 114 4.16 -26.24 19.00
N CYS A 115 4.18 -26.28 17.66
CA CYS A 115 3.17 -27.01 16.90
C CYS A 115 3.26 -28.53 17.14
N ASP A 116 4.47 -29.08 17.28
CA ASP A 116 4.68 -30.48 17.64
C ASP A 116 4.12 -30.79 19.04
N SER A 117 4.36 -29.94 20.04
CA SER A 117 3.85 -30.14 21.41
C SER A 117 2.32 -30.04 21.49
N LYS A 118 1.72 -29.23 20.62
CA LYS A 118 0.26 -29.12 20.42
C LYS A 118 -0.32 -30.20 19.49
N SER A 119 0.52 -31.12 19.00
CA SER A 119 0.12 -32.21 18.08
C SER A 119 -0.57 -31.72 16.80
N ILE A 120 -0.15 -30.56 16.27
CA ILE A 120 -0.71 -29.98 15.05
C ILE A 120 -0.17 -30.71 13.83
N SER A 121 -0.96 -31.64 13.28
CA SER A 121 -0.62 -32.42 12.09
C SER A 121 -1.23 -31.86 10.79
N ILE A 122 -2.29 -31.07 10.90
CA ILE A 122 -3.05 -30.50 9.78
C ILE A 122 -3.12 -28.99 9.97
N THR A 123 -3.05 -28.23 8.87
CA THR A 123 -3.18 -26.77 8.88
C THR A 123 -4.31 -26.32 7.95
N PRO A 124 -5.12 -25.31 8.33
CA PRO A 124 -5.10 -24.65 9.63
C PRO A 124 -5.68 -25.57 10.71
N THR A 125 -5.33 -25.35 11.97
CA THR A 125 -5.99 -25.94 13.14
C THR A 125 -6.26 -24.82 14.13
N TRP A 126 -7.47 -24.74 14.64
CA TRP A 126 -7.84 -23.80 15.70
C TRP A 126 -7.73 -24.47 17.06
N GLU A 127 -7.19 -23.76 18.05
CA GLU A 127 -7.32 -24.10 19.47
C GLU A 127 -8.21 -23.04 20.11
N ILE A 128 -9.36 -23.45 20.65
CA ILE A 128 -10.35 -22.56 21.26
C ILE A 128 -10.88 -23.25 22.50
N ASN A 129 -10.89 -22.56 23.65
CA ASN A 129 -11.33 -23.12 24.93
C ASN A 129 -10.60 -24.44 25.31
N GLY A 130 -9.34 -24.59 24.89
CA GLY A 130 -8.52 -25.78 25.13
C GLY A 130 -8.83 -26.98 24.22
N GLU A 131 -9.78 -26.85 23.29
CA GLU A 131 -10.10 -27.87 22.30
C GLU A 131 -9.51 -27.54 20.92
N SER A 132 -9.10 -28.57 20.19
CA SER A 132 -8.50 -28.44 18.85
C SER A 132 -9.49 -28.78 17.74
N TYR A 133 -9.64 -27.87 16.78
CA TYR A 133 -10.53 -27.97 15.63
C TYR A 133 -9.70 -27.91 14.34
N SER A 134 -9.40 -29.09 13.80
CA SER A 134 -8.59 -29.24 12.58
C SER A 134 -9.35 -28.81 11.32
N GLY A 135 -8.65 -28.18 10.39
CA GLY A 135 -9.16 -27.75 9.10
C GLY A 135 -9.80 -26.36 9.11
N VAL A 136 -10.30 -25.98 7.93
CA VAL A 136 -10.95 -24.67 7.72
C VAL A 136 -12.32 -24.65 8.40
N GLN A 137 -12.51 -23.66 9.26
CA GLN A 137 -13.77 -23.36 9.95
C GLN A 137 -14.45 -22.15 9.30
N SER A 138 -15.77 -22.19 9.18
CA SER A 138 -16.55 -21.03 8.77
C SER A 138 -16.60 -19.99 9.90
N LEU A 139 -16.88 -18.72 9.57
CA LEU A 139 -17.02 -17.68 10.59
C LEU A 139 -18.14 -18.01 11.59
N GLY A 140 -19.26 -18.58 11.11
CA GLY A 140 -20.37 -19.00 11.98
C GLY A 140 -20.01 -20.16 12.92
N ALA A 141 -19.20 -21.12 12.45
CA ALA A 141 -18.71 -22.20 13.31
C ALA A 141 -17.77 -21.65 14.40
N LEU A 142 -16.85 -20.76 14.02
CA LEU A 142 -15.97 -20.08 14.97
C LEU A 142 -16.77 -19.26 15.99
N ALA A 143 -17.81 -18.55 15.55
CA ALA A 143 -18.71 -17.81 16.42
C ALA A 143 -19.42 -18.74 17.43
N GLN A 144 -19.97 -19.85 16.95
CA GLN A 144 -20.63 -20.83 17.81
C GLN A 144 -19.70 -21.45 18.86
N ILE A 145 -18.47 -21.78 18.47
CA ILE A 145 -17.47 -22.43 19.34
C ILE A 145 -16.91 -21.45 20.37
N SER A 146 -16.63 -20.20 19.95
CA SER A 146 -15.99 -19.18 20.80
C SER A 146 -16.98 -18.35 21.63
N GLY A 147 -18.25 -18.31 21.21
CA GLY A 147 -19.26 -17.39 21.75
C GLY A 147 -19.08 -15.94 21.29
N CYS A 148 -18.25 -15.69 20.27
CA CYS A 148 -18.06 -14.37 19.67
C CYS A 148 -19.06 -14.10 18.54
N ASN A 149 -19.39 -12.82 18.29
CA ASN A 149 -20.27 -12.36 17.21
C ASN A 149 -19.59 -11.32 16.32
#